data_AF-A0A1Q7CLZ0-F1
#
_entry.id   AF-A0A1Q7CLZ0-F1
#
_cell.length_a   1.000
_cell.length_b   1.000
_cell.length_c   1.000
_cell.angle_alpha   90.00
_cell.angle_beta   90.00
_cell.angle_gamma   90.00
#
_symmetry.space_group_name_H-M   'P 1'
#
loop_
_entity.id
_entity.type
_entity.pdbx_description
1 polymer ?
#
loop_
_entity_poly.entity_id
_entity_poly.type
_entity_poly.pdbx_seq_one_letter_code
_entity_poly.pdbx_strand_id
1 'polypeptide(L)'
;MDRLGYRLQRLPLHLLIIIFCAIWIVPTIGLILNSFRSVSDMGQSGWWTTLFPPHGFSFASYQQVLNLEGVTPSIVSSVLITVPATVIQLAIATMGAYAFAWMNFPGRNIFFIVIVGLMVVPIQMTLIPVLQFFKAIGLNGTIISVWLAHSGYGLPFEVFLLRNYLGGLPDLLVALTFLGTSPNRPFTVVITQLVTSFGGGWQFLTAAAVLQMALPLAVFIFLQRYFVRGITSGSVKG
;
A
#
# COMPACT_ATOMS: atom_id res chain seq x y z
N MET A 1 -5.10 38.86 -16.26
CA MET A 1 -3.82 38.24 -15.87
C MET A 1 -4.03 36.75 -15.89
N ASP A 2 -3.60 36.14 -16.98
CA ASP A 2 -4.44 35.22 -17.72
C ASP A 2 -4.07 33.77 -17.44
N ARG A 3 -5.09 32.92 -17.26
CA ARG A 3 -4.97 31.47 -17.02
C ARG A 3 -4.05 30.75 -18.03
N LEU A 4 -3.75 31.37 -19.17
CA LEU A 4 -2.83 30.89 -20.20
C LEU A 4 -1.36 30.93 -19.76
N GLY A 5 -0.91 32.00 -19.09
CA GLY A 5 0.49 32.17 -18.68
C GLY A 5 0.92 31.15 -17.62
N TYR A 6 0.01 30.82 -16.71
CA TYR A 6 0.23 29.79 -15.69
C TYR A 6 0.31 28.36 -16.26
N ARG A 7 -0.46 28.06 -17.33
CA ARG A 7 -0.37 26.77 -18.04
C ARG A 7 0.94 26.63 -18.82
N LEU A 8 1.40 27.73 -19.45
CA LEU A 8 2.66 27.77 -20.18
C LEU A 8 3.89 27.60 -19.27
N GLN A 9 3.86 28.17 -18.06
CA GLN A 9 4.95 28.00 -17.07
C GLN A 9 5.07 26.56 -16.54
N ARG A 10 3.99 25.76 -16.58
CA ARG A 10 3.97 24.38 -16.10
C ARG A 10 4.24 23.33 -17.19
N LEU A 11 4.21 23.69 -18.47
CA LEU A 11 4.58 22.81 -19.59
C LEU A 11 5.96 22.14 -19.42
N PRO A 12 7.05 22.85 -19.08
CA PRO A 12 8.35 22.20 -18.91
C PRO A 12 8.34 21.18 -17.77
N LEU A 13 7.61 21.45 -16.68
CA LEU A 13 7.45 20.51 -15.57
C LEU A 13 6.67 19.26 -16.00
N HIS A 14 5.57 19.42 -16.75
CA HIS A 14 4.78 18.28 -17.22
C HIS A 14 5.59 17.44 -18.21
N LEU A 15 6.34 18.06 -19.12
CA LEU A 15 7.24 17.35 -20.04
C LEU A 15 8.32 16.57 -19.28
N LEU A 16 8.94 17.17 -18.27
CA LEU A 16 9.94 16.49 -17.44
C LEU A 16 9.33 15.29 -16.72
N ILE A 17 8.15 15.46 -16.11
CA ILE A 17 7.43 14.36 -15.44
C ILE A 17 7.09 13.25 -16.44
N ILE A 18 6.57 13.60 -17.63
CA ILE A 18 6.24 12.61 -18.67
C ILE A 18 7.49 11.84 -19.11
N ILE A 19 8.63 12.52 -19.32
CA ILE A 19 9.90 11.88 -19.67
C ILE A 19 10.34 10.94 -18.55
N PHE A 20 10.26 11.37 -17.29
CA PHE A 20 10.65 10.56 -16.15
C PHE A 20 9.74 9.32 -16.01
N CYS A 21 8.43 9.49 -16.17
CA CYS A 21 7.47 8.39 -16.23
C CYS A 21 7.77 7.44 -17.38
N ALA A 22 8.07 7.97 -18.57
CA ALA A 22 8.40 7.15 -19.74
C ALA A 22 9.64 6.29 -19.49
N ILE A 23 10.72 6.88 -18.93
CA ILE A 23 11.94 6.16 -18.55
C ILE A 23 11.64 5.06 -17.52
N TRP A 24 10.79 5.34 -16.53
CA TRP A 24 10.39 4.37 -15.51
C TRP A 24 9.55 3.21 -16.05
N ILE A 25 8.80 3.42 -17.12
CA ILE A 25 7.96 2.39 -17.75
C ILE A 25 8.78 1.45 -18.64
N VAL A 26 9.94 1.90 -19.17
CA VAL A 26 10.83 1.09 -20.03
C VAL A 26 11.12 -0.31 -19.45
N PRO A 27 11.57 -0.48 -18.18
CA PRO A 27 11.84 -1.82 -17.64
C PRO A 27 10.59 -2.70 -17.57
N THR A 28 9.42 -2.12 -17.27
CA THR A 28 8.15 -2.86 -17.23
C THR A 28 7.73 -3.32 -18.63
N ILE A 29 7.82 -2.44 -19.62
CA ILE A 29 7.58 -2.80 -21.02
C ILE A 29 8.57 -3.87 -21.48
N GLY A 30 9.85 -3.72 -21.17
CA GLY A 30 10.87 -4.70 -21.52
C GLY A 30 10.60 -6.08 -20.94
N LEU A 31 10.13 -6.16 -19.68
CA LEU A 31 9.76 -7.42 -19.03
C LEU A 31 8.53 -8.06 -19.71
N ILE A 32 7.50 -7.26 -19.99
CA ILE A 32 6.28 -7.74 -20.67
C ILE A 32 6.60 -8.22 -22.09
N LEU A 33 7.38 -7.46 -22.86
CA LEU A 33 7.73 -7.88 -24.21
C LEU A 33 8.59 -9.14 -24.19
N ASN A 34 9.54 -9.25 -23.25
CA ASN A 34 10.33 -10.46 -23.06
C ASN A 34 9.50 -11.69 -22.68
N SER A 35 8.38 -11.55 -21.98
CA SER A 35 7.55 -12.71 -21.62
C SER A 35 6.85 -13.35 -22.84
N PHE A 36 6.70 -12.60 -23.93
CA PHE A 36 6.18 -13.11 -25.21
C PHE A 36 7.28 -13.50 -26.22
N ARG A 37 8.56 -13.48 -25.82
CA ARG A 37 9.65 -13.88 -26.71
C ARG A 37 9.91 -15.38 -26.63
N SER A 38 10.37 -15.94 -27.73
CA SER A 38 10.91 -17.30 -27.77
C SER A 38 12.27 -17.36 -27.04
N VAL A 39 12.60 -18.50 -26.45
CA VAL A 39 13.87 -18.69 -25.72
C VAL A 39 15.09 -18.43 -26.62
N SER A 40 14.99 -18.75 -27.91
CA SER A 40 16.05 -18.50 -28.91
C SER A 40 16.31 -17.02 -29.19
N ASP A 41 15.29 -16.17 -29.09
CA ASP A 41 15.40 -14.73 -29.35
C ASP A 41 16.01 -13.98 -28.16
N MET A 42 15.72 -14.42 -26.93
CA MET A 42 16.13 -13.72 -25.70
C MET A 42 17.65 -13.56 -25.57
N GLY A 43 18.44 -14.47 -26.14
CA GLY A 43 19.91 -14.43 -26.11
C GLY A 43 20.56 -13.70 -27.29
N GLN A 44 19.80 -13.36 -28.34
CA GLN A 44 20.37 -12.85 -29.61
C GLN A 44 19.98 -11.41 -29.93
N SER A 45 18.88 -10.89 -29.36
CA SER A 45 18.40 -9.53 -29.65
C SER A 45 17.84 -8.81 -28.44
N GLY A 46 17.77 -7.48 -28.51
CA GLY A 46 17.14 -6.63 -27.50
C GLY A 46 15.63 -6.85 -27.44
N TRP A 47 15.00 -6.58 -26.29
CA TRP A 47 13.56 -6.76 -26.09
C TRP A 47 12.69 -5.93 -27.04
N TRP A 48 13.21 -4.82 -27.54
CA TRP A 48 12.50 -3.92 -28.47
C TRP A 48 12.33 -4.52 -29.87
N THR A 49 13.09 -5.55 -30.25
CA THR A 49 13.00 -6.15 -31.59
C THR A 49 11.73 -6.98 -31.77
N THR A 50 11.05 -7.36 -30.69
CA THR A 50 9.77 -8.09 -30.72
C THR A 50 8.61 -7.25 -31.29
N LEU A 51 8.75 -5.92 -31.31
CA LEU A 51 7.74 -5.03 -31.88
C LEU A 51 7.80 -4.95 -33.41
N PHE A 52 8.87 -5.47 -34.02
CA PHE A 52 9.15 -5.34 -35.45
C PHE A 52 9.47 -6.71 -36.09
N PRO A 53 8.98 -7.02 -37.29
CA PRO A 53 9.38 -8.23 -38.01
C PRO A 53 10.91 -8.27 -38.21
N PRO A 54 11.59 -9.44 -38.11
CA PRO A 54 11.07 -10.81 -38.22
C PRO A 54 10.72 -11.50 -36.89
N HIS A 55 10.98 -10.88 -35.73
CA HIS A 55 10.71 -11.48 -34.43
C HIS A 55 9.25 -11.23 -34.02
N GLY A 56 8.47 -12.30 -33.83
CA GLY A 56 7.05 -12.22 -33.49
C GLY A 56 6.75 -12.47 -32.02
N PHE A 57 5.49 -12.21 -31.62
CA PHE A 57 4.97 -12.62 -30.33
C PHE A 57 4.75 -14.15 -30.30
N SER A 58 5.20 -14.79 -29.23
CA SER A 58 5.06 -16.24 -29.01
C SER A 58 4.55 -16.53 -27.60
N PHE A 59 3.71 -17.56 -27.49
CA PHE A 59 3.19 -18.05 -26.22
C PHE A 59 3.94 -19.29 -25.70
N ALA A 60 5.01 -19.71 -26.38
CA ALA A 60 5.77 -20.93 -26.05
C ALA A 60 6.29 -20.92 -24.60
N SER A 61 6.79 -19.77 -24.14
CA SER A 61 7.30 -19.58 -22.77
C SER A 61 6.20 -19.81 -21.72
N TYR A 62 4.98 -19.34 -21.98
CA TYR A 62 3.83 -19.58 -21.08
C TYR A 62 3.39 -21.05 -21.07
N GLN A 63 3.32 -21.68 -22.25
CA GLN A 63 2.98 -23.10 -22.34
C GLN A 63 4.00 -23.98 -21.61
N GLN A 64 5.29 -23.66 -21.76
CA GLN A 64 6.36 -24.35 -21.05
C GLN A 64 6.19 -24.21 -19.53
N VAL A 65 5.98 -22.99 -19.01
CA VAL A 65 5.80 -22.73 -17.58
C VAL A 65 4.57 -23.42 -17.00
N LEU A 66 3.44 -23.41 -17.71
CA LEU A 66 2.21 -24.05 -17.23
C LEU A 66 2.31 -25.59 -17.21
N ASN A 67 3.16 -26.16 -18.06
CA ASN A 67 3.43 -27.60 -18.11
C ASN A 67 4.53 -28.04 -17.13
N LEU A 68 5.24 -27.12 -16.46
CA LEU A 68 6.22 -27.47 -15.43
C LEU A 68 5.49 -28.05 -14.21
N GLU A 69 6.02 -29.18 -13.72
CA GLU A 69 5.51 -29.84 -12.53
C GLU A 69 5.57 -28.89 -11.32
N GLY A 70 4.46 -28.78 -10.59
CA GLY A 70 4.37 -27.93 -9.39
C GLY A 70 3.94 -26.47 -9.64
N VAL A 71 3.98 -25.95 -10.87
CA VAL A 71 3.54 -24.57 -11.15
C VAL A 71 2.05 -24.38 -10.90
N THR A 72 1.20 -25.19 -11.52
CA THR A 72 -0.26 -25.08 -11.35
C THR A 72 -0.68 -25.24 -9.87
N PRO A 73 -0.19 -26.24 -9.11
CA PRO A 73 -0.45 -26.32 -7.67
C PRO A 73 0.07 -25.11 -6.86
N SER A 74 1.20 -24.50 -7.25
CA SER A 74 1.75 -23.33 -6.55
C SER A 74 0.88 -22.07 -6.72
N ILE A 75 0.24 -21.90 -7.88
CA ILE A 75 -0.71 -20.81 -8.12
C ILE A 75 -1.91 -20.94 -7.18
N VAL A 76 -2.48 -22.16 -7.10
CA VAL A 76 -3.60 -22.45 -6.19
C VAL A 76 -3.17 -22.24 -4.74
N SER A 77 -1.99 -22.73 -4.35
CA SER A 77 -1.45 -22.57 -3.00
C SER A 77 -1.28 -21.10 -2.62
N SER A 78 -0.85 -20.25 -3.55
CA SER A 78 -0.69 -18.81 -3.33
C SER A 78 -2.04 -18.12 -3.05
N VAL A 79 -3.09 -18.48 -3.81
CA VAL A 79 -4.45 -17.97 -3.56
C VAL A 79 -4.99 -18.47 -2.22
N LEU A 80 -4.82 -19.77 -1.93
CA LEU A 80 -5.22 -20.38 -0.67
C LEU A 80 -4.46 -19.85 0.55
N ILE A 81 -3.26 -19.31 0.36
CA ILE A 81 -2.50 -18.66 1.42
C ILE A 81 -2.96 -17.22 1.60
N THR A 82 -3.01 -16.45 0.52
CA THR A 82 -3.22 -14.98 0.58
C THR A 82 -4.63 -14.59 1.00
N VAL A 83 -5.66 -15.19 0.40
CA VAL A 83 -7.05 -14.79 0.68
C VAL A 83 -7.41 -15.04 2.15
N PRO A 84 -7.23 -16.25 2.72
CA PRO A 84 -7.55 -16.48 4.12
C PRO A 84 -6.67 -15.68 5.07
N ALA A 85 -5.37 -15.54 4.79
CA ALA A 85 -4.48 -14.72 5.61
C ALA A 85 -4.98 -13.27 5.71
N THR A 86 -5.40 -12.67 4.59
CA THR A 86 -5.94 -11.30 4.58
C THR A 86 -7.28 -11.16 5.31
N VAL A 87 -8.14 -12.17 5.25
CA VAL A 87 -9.42 -12.16 5.96
C VAL A 87 -9.22 -12.33 7.47
N ILE A 88 -8.38 -13.28 7.87
CA ILE A 88 -8.06 -13.56 9.28
C ILE A 88 -7.39 -12.34 9.92
N GLN A 89 -6.37 -11.78 9.28
CA GLN A 89 -5.66 -10.61 9.81
C GLN A 89 -6.60 -9.41 9.95
N LEU A 90 -7.44 -9.12 8.95
CA LEU A 90 -8.36 -7.98 8.98
C LEU A 90 -9.41 -8.14 10.08
N ALA A 91 -9.98 -9.34 10.23
CA ALA A 91 -10.96 -9.62 11.27
C ALA A 91 -10.40 -9.37 12.67
N ILE A 92 -9.21 -9.94 12.96
CA ILE A 92 -8.55 -9.78 14.26
C ILE A 92 -8.10 -8.33 14.47
N ALA A 93 -7.53 -7.69 13.44
CA ALA A 93 -7.07 -6.31 13.52
C ALA A 93 -8.23 -5.33 13.78
N THR A 94 -9.39 -5.56 13.13
CA THR A 94 -10.58 -4.72 13.32
C THR A 94 -11.11 -4.82 14.75
N MET A 95 -11.17 -6.03 15.31
CA MET A 95 -11.57 -6.23 16.70
C MET A 95 -10.61 -5.53 17.68
N GLY A 96 -9.30 -5.68 17.47
CA GLY A 96 -8.28 -5.02 18.28
C GLY A 96 -8.36 -3.49 18.16
N ALA A 97 -8.47 -2.98 16.93
CA ALA A 97 -8.56 -1.55 16.66
C ALA A 97 -9.79 -0.91 17.29
N TYR A 98 -10.95 -1.57 17.23
CA TYR A 98 -12.17 -1.12 17.91
C TYR A 98 -11.93 -0.97 19.42
N ALA A 99 -11.36 -2.00 20.06
CA ALA A 99 -11.05 -1.96 21.47
C ALA A 99 -10.08 -0.81 21.82
N PHE A 100 -9.02 -0.64 21.04
CA PHE A 100 -8.06 0.45 21.26
C PHE A 100 -8.56 1.83 20.88
N ALA A 101 -9.61 1.97 20.07
CA ALA A 101 -10.17 3.25 19.65
C ALA A 101 -11.21 3.76 20.66
N TRP A 102 -12.16 2.91 21.06
CA TRP A 102 -13.35 3.37 21.79
C TRP A 102 -13.52 2.78 23.20
N MET A 103 -12.82 1.69 23.55
CA MET A 103 -12.95 1.10 24.89
C MET A 103 -11.93 1.68 25.87
N ASN A 104 -12.35 1.83 27.12
CA ASN A 104 -11.49 2.21 28.24
C ASN A 104 -11.19 0.96 29.07
N PHE A 105 -9.95 0.50 29.06
CA PHE A 105 -9.50 -0.66 29.81
C PHE A 105 -8.12 -0.41 30.44
N PRO A 106 -7.80 -1.03 31.58
CA PRO A 106 -6.52 -0.82 32.26
C PRO A 106 -5.36 -1.28 31.37
N GLY A 107 -4.30 -0.46 31.27
CA GLY A 107 -3.10 -0.78 30.49
C GLY A 107 -3.19 -0.50 28.98
N ARG A 108 -4.30 0.07 28.47
CA ARG A 108 -4.50 0.41 27.04
C ARG A 108 -3.30 1.07 26.37
N ASN A 109 -2.68 2.05 27.00
CA ASN A 109 -1.53 2.77 26.45
C ASN A 109 -0.27 1.89 26.38
N ILE A 110 -0.05 1.01 27.37
CA ILE A 110 1.10 0.11 27.40
C ILE A 110 0.98 -0.91 26.26
N PHE A 111 -0.17 -1.57 26.13
CA PHE A 111 -0.39 -2.52 25.04
C PHE A 111 -0.25 -1.85 23.67
N PHE A 112 -0.75 -0.62 23.52
CA PHE A 112 -0.60 0.11 22.26
C PHE A 112 0.87 0.44 21.95
N ILE A 113 1.66 0.86 22.93
CA ILE A 113 3.10 1.09 22.77
C ILE A 113 3.82 -0.21 22.39
N VAL A 114 3.48 -1.33 23.02
CA VAL A 114 4.07 -2.64 22.69
C VAL A 114 3.74 -3.00 21.24
N ILE A 115 2.49 -2.85 20.80
CA ILE A 115 2.08 -3.10 19.41
C ILE A 115 2.92 -2.26 18.44
N VAL A 116 3.04 -0.96 18.68
CA VAL A 116 3.86 -0.08 17.82
C VAL A 116 5.34 -0.48 17.86
N GLY A 117 5.85 -0.86 19.03
CA GLY A 117 7.22 -1.35 19.19
C GLY A 117 7.52 -2.64 18.42
N LEU A 118 6.55 -3.54 18.31
CA LEU A 118 6.68 -4.78 17.54
C LEU A 118 6.91 -4.51 16.04
N MET A 119 6.47 -3.36 15.52
CA MET A 119 6.68 -2.98 14.12
C MET A 119 8.14 -2.62 13.79
N VAL A 120 8.96 -2.35 14.81
CA VAL A 120 10.39 -2.05 14.64
C VAL A 120 11.18 -3.34 14.38
N VAL A 121 10.66 -4.49 14.81
CA VAL A 121 11.34 -5.78 14.69
C VAL A 121 11.39 -6.18 13.20
N PRO A 122 12.59 -6.37 12.63
CA PRO A 122 12.71 -6.84 11.25
C PRO A 122 12.17 -8.26 11.13
N ILE A 123 11.21 -8.47 10.23
CA ILE A 123 10.56 -9.78 9.99
C ILE A 123 11.60 -10.86 9.64
N GLN A 124 12.69 -10.46 9.00
CA GLN A 124 13.79 -11.35 8.64
C GLN A 124 14.49 -11.94 9.87
N MET A 125 14.59 -11.19 10.97
CA MET A 125 15.24 -11.64 12.22
C MET A 125 14.39 -12.67 12.97
N THR A 126 13.06 -12.56 12.88
CA THR A 126 12.13 -13.46 13.58
C THR A 126 11.83 -14.74 12.80
N LEU A 127 12.23 -14.81 11.53
CA LEU A 127 11.92 -15.94 10.65
C LEU A 127 12.47 -17.27 11.20
N ILE A 128 13.74 -17.32 11.59
CA ILE A 128 14.37 -18.56 12.11
C ILE A 128 13.68 -19.04 13.40
N PRO A 129 13.49 -18.20 14.44
CA PRO A 129 12.75 -18.60 15.64
C PRO A 129 11.33 -19.10 15.35
N VAL A 130 10.59 -18.42 14.47
CA VAL A 130 9.21 -18.80 14.12
C VAL A 130 9.17 -20.12 13.37
N LEU A 131 10.14 -20.39 12.49
CA LEU A 131 10.27 -21.70 11.83
C LEU A 131 10.57 -22.83 12.82
N GLN A 132 11.45 -22.58 13.79
CA GLN A 132 11.74 -23.54 14.86
C GLN A 132 10.50 -23.81 15.72
N PHE A 133 9.73 -22.77 16.03
CA PHE A 133 8.44 -22.89 16.73
C PHE A 133 7.45 -23.75 15.95
N PHE A 134 7.21 -23.46 14.67
CA PHE A 134 6.29 -24.27 13.84
C PHE A 134 6.75 -25.71 13.67
N LYS A 135 8.07 -25.95 13.64
CA LYS A 135 8.63 -27.30 13.63
C LYS A 135 8.35 -28.03 14.95
N ALA A 136 8.52 -27.37 16.08
CA ALA A 136 8.26 -27.96 17.40
C ALA A 136 6.80 -28.37 17.58
N ILE A 137 5.85 -27.60 17.04
CA ILE A 137 4.42 -27.90 17.10
C ILE A 137 3.89 -28.72 15.91
N GLY A 138 4.78 -29.21 15.03
CA GLY A 138 4.40 -30.08 13.90
C GLY A 138 3.62 -29.39 12.77
N LEU A 139 3.58 -28.05 12.73
CA LEU A 139 2.92 -27.28 11.67
C LEU A 139 3.85 -26.90 10.52
N ASN A 140 5.15 -27.23 10.60
CA ASN A 140 6.11 -26.89 9.57
C ASN A 140 5.72 -27.49 8.19
N GLY A 141 5.82 -26.67 7.14
CA GLY A 141 5.46 -27.09 5.78
C GLY A 141 3.96 -27.10 5.48
N THR A 142 3.11 -26.68 6.41
CA THR A 142 1.65 -26.60 6.20
C THR A 142 1.19 -25.19 5.82
N ILE A 143 0.11 -25.09 5.04
CA ILE A 143 -0.53 -23.79 4.72
C ILE A 143 -0.98 -23.04 5.99
N ILE A 144 -1.40 -23.79 7.04
CA ILE A 144 -1.82 -23.22 8.32
C ILE A 144 -0.68 -22.43 8.98
N SER A 145 0.56 -22.95 8.94
CA SER A 145 1.71 -22.21 9.47
C SER A 145 1.90 -20.86 8.76
N VAL A 146 1.62 -20.81 7.45
CA VAL A 146 1.73 -19.60 6.65
C VAL A 146 0.62 -18.61 6.98
N TRP A 147 -0.62 -19.07 7.19
CA TRP A 147 -1.73 -18.23 7.65
C TRP A 147 -1.43 -17.58 9.00
N LEU A 148 -0.97 -18.38 9.97
CA LEU A 148 -0.65 -17.91 11.31
C LEU A 148 0.52 -16.91 11.30
N ALA A 149 1.58 -17.21 10.51
CA ALA A 149 2.72 -16.31 10.36
C ALA A 149 2.32 -14.96 9.76
N HIS A 150 1.62 -14.98 8.61
CA HIS A 150 1.23 -13.75 7.92
C HIS A 150 0.28 -12.90 8.77
N SER A 151 -0.71 -13.55 9.40
CA SER A 151 -1.63 -12.84 10.29
C SER A 151 -0.86 -12.21 11.46
N GLY A 152 0.04 -12.96 12.11
CA GLY A 152 0.83 -12.44 13.23
C GLY A 152 1.69 -11.22 12.90
N TYR A 153 2.38 -11.24 11.76
CA TYR A 153 3.32 -10.17 11.37
C TYR A 153 2.62 -8.88 10.93
N GLY A 154 1.47 -8.97 10.24
CA GLY A 154 0.73 -7.80 9.76
C GLY A 154 -0.07 -7.08 10.84
N LEU A 155 -0.49 -7.81 11.88
CA LEU A 155 -1.42 -7.32 12.91
C LEU A 155 -1.01 -5.99 13.56
N PRO A 156 0.25 -5.74 13.95
CA PRO A 156 0.58 -4.51 14.65
C PRO A 156 0.35 -3.25 13.80
N PHE A 157 0.74 -3.30 12.52
CA PHE A 157 0.51 -2.21 11.58
C PHE A 157 -0.98 -2.02 11.30
N GLU A 158 -1.71 -3.11 11.06
CA GLU A 158 -3.14 -3.04 10.77
C GLU A 158 -3.95 -2.51 11.95
N VAL A 159 -3.69 -2.98 13.17
CA VAL A 159 -4.35 -2.46 14.40
C VAL A 159 -4.04 -0.98 14.57
N PHE A 160 -2.79 -0.55 14.36
CA PHE A 160 -2.41 0.86 14.42
C PHE A 160 -3.18 1.71 13.40
N LEU A 161 -3.20 1.31 12.14
CA LEU A 161 -3.90 2.04 11.07
C LEU A 161 -5.41 2.10 11.33
N LEU A 162 -6.05 0.96 11.60
CA LEU A 162 -7.49 0.88 11.82
C LEU A 162 -7.89 1.65 13.08
N ARG A 163 -7.10 1.61 14.16
CA ARG A 163 -7.37 2.40 15.37
C ARG A 163 -7.37 3.90 15.06
N ASN A 164 -6.40 4.38 14.30
CA ASN A 164 -6.32 5.80 13.94
C ASN A 164 -7.51 6.23 13.08
N TYR A 165 -7.97 5.36 12.19
CA TYR A 165 -9.18 5.61 11.41
C TYR A 165 -10.45 5.59 12.27
N LEU A 166 -10.67 4.52 13.05
CA LEU A 166 -11.85 4.36 13.91
C LEU A 166 -11.94 5.46 14.99
N GLY A 167 -10.80 5.87 15.54
CA GLY A 167 -10.74 6.95 16.54
C GLY A 167 -11.33 8.27 16.05
N GLY A 168 -11.28 8.56 14.75
CA GLY A 168 -11.84 9.79 14.17
C GLY A 168 -13.32 9.70 13.77
N LEU A 169 -13.94 8.52 13.81
CA LEU A 169 -15.34 8.35 13.38
C LEU A 169 -16.37 8.97 14.31
N PRO A 170 -16.27 8.91 15.66
CA PRO A 170 -17.27 9.49 16.55
C PRO A 170 -17.46 11.00 16.33
N ASP A 171 -16.38 11.75 16.21
CA ASP A 171 -16.43 13.19 15.96
C ASP A 171 -17.09 13.50 14.61
N LEU A 172 -16.79 12.70 13.58
CA LEU A 172 -17.43 12.80 12.28
C LEU A 172 -18.94 12.50 12.36
N LEU A 173 -19.32 11.44 13.06
CA LEU A 173 -20.72 11.02 13.19
C LEU A 173 -21.53 12.03 14.01
N VAL A 174 -21.00 12.50 15.14
CA VAL A 174 -21.62 13.56 15.95
C VAL A 174 -21.78 14.83 15.13
N ALA A 175 -20.75 15.24 14.40
CA ALA A 175 -20.86 16.43 13.56
C ALA A 175 -21.85 16.24 12.40
N LEU A 176 -21.95 15.05 11.80
CA LEU A 176 -22.96 14.73 10.78
C LEU A 176 -24.39 14.77 11.35
N THR A 177 -24.62 14.21 12.53
CA THR A 177 -25.96 14.12 13.14
C THR A 177 -26.43 15.45 13.72
N PHE A 178 -25.57 16.18 14.42
CA PHE A 178 -25.96 17.43 15.10
C PHE A 178 -25.84 18.66 14.21
N LEU A 179 -24.86 18.70 13.29
CA LEU A 179 -24.64 19.89 12.47
C LEU A 179 -25.23 19.74 11.08
N GLY A 180 -25.42 18.55 10.51
CA GLY A 180 -26.15 18.33 9.25
C GLY A 180 -25.73 19.30 8.13
N THR A 181 -26.58 20.31 7.86
CA THR A 181 -26.36 21.38 6.85
C THR A 181 -25.93 22.74 7.44
N SER A 182 -25.65 22.83 8.73
CA SER A 182 -25.22 24.04 9.43
C SER A 182 -24.01 24.70 8.75
N PRO A 183 -23.98 26.05 8.65
CA PRO A 183 -22.85 26.79 8.10
C PRO A 183 -21.53 26.55 8.86
N ASN A 184 -21.60 26.20 10.14
CA ASN A 184 -20.44 26.05 11.03
C ASN A 184 -20.02 24.57 11.21
N ARG A 185 -20.36 23.69 10.26
CA ARG A 185 -20.00 22.26 10.34
C ARG A 185 -18.49 22.05 10.13
N PRO A 186 -17.83 21.12 10.86
CA PRO A 186 -16.41 20.87 10.70
C PRO A 186 -16.11 20.34 9.29
N PHE A 187 -14.93 20.68 8.79
CA PHE A 187 -14.52 20.40 7.41
C PHE A 187 -14.66 18.92 7.01
N THR A 188 -14.40 18.00 7.94
CA THR A 188 -14.54 16.55 7.75
C THR A 188 -15.97 16.13 7.36
N VAL A 189 -17.00 16.85 7.82
CA VAL A 189 -18.41 16.63 7.47
C VAL A 189 -18.72 17.12 6.06
N VAL A 190 -18.17 18.27 5.68
CA VAL A 190 -18.36 18.85 4.34
C VAL A 190 -17.81 17.89 3.28
N ILE A 191 -16.61 17.35 3.51
CA ILE A 191 -15.96 16.44 2.56
C ILE A 191 -16.73 15.11 2.41
N THR A 192 -17.21 14.52 3.51
CA THR A 192 -17.96 13.26 3.44
C THR A 192 -19.35 13.42 2.81
N GLN A 193 -20.00 14.58 2.97
CA GLN A 193 -21.23 14.90 2.25
C GLN A 193 -21.01 15.13 0.76
N LEU A 194 -19.84 15.64 0.35
CA LEU A 194 -19.49 15.69 -1.08
C LEU A 194 -19.42 14.28 -1.70
N VAL A 195 -19.12 13.24 -0.90
CA VAL A 195 -19.07 11.84 -1.35
C VAL A 195 -20.46 11.24 -1.53
N THR A 196 -21.40 11.58 -0.63
CA THR A 196 -22.70 10.92 -0.56
C THR A 196 -23.85 11.71 -1.17
N SER A 197 -23.74 13.03 -1.34
CA SER A 197 -24.95 13.84 -1.50
C SER A 197 -25.59 13.87 -2.88
N PHE A 198 -24.90 13.81 -4.02
CA PHE A 198 -25.60 13.75 -5.34
C PHE A 198 -24.72 13.11 -6.41
N GLY A 199 -25.30 12.23 -7.23
CA GLY A 199 -24.67 11.52 -8.36
C GLY A 199 -24.15 12.39 -9.52
N GLY A 200 -23.73 13.63 -9.25
CA GLY A 200 -23.07 14.55 -10.17
C GLY A 200 -22.06 15.41 -9.41
N GLY A 201 -20.86 14.89 -9.17
CA GLY A 201 -19.88 15.62 -8.36
C GLY A 201 -18.44 15.10 -8.35
N TRP A 202 -18.06 14.20 -9.27
CA TRP A 202 -16.70 13.63 -9.35
C TRP A 202 -15.58 14.69 -9.31
N GLN A 203 -15.82 15.87 -9.88
CA GLN A 203 -14.90 17.01 -9.85
C GLN A 203 -14.76 17.67 -8.47
N PHE A 204 -15.81 17.67 -7.64
CA PHE A 204 -15.75 18.19 -6.26
C PHE A 204 -15.10 17.19 -5.32
N LEU A 205 -15.33 15.89 -5.55
CA LEU A 205 -14.67 14.80 -4.82
C LEU A 205 -13.17 14.76 -5.06
N THR A 206 -12.75 14.85 -6.32
CA THR A 206 -11.33 14.90 -6.68
C THR A 206 -10.68 16.19 -6.18
N ALA A 207 -11.36 17.35 -6.24
CA ALA A 207 -10.86 18.60 -5.66
C ALA A 207 -10.73 18.53 -4.12
N ALA A 208 -11.73 17.95 -3.44
CA ALA A 208 -11.72 17.70 -2.00
C ALA A 208 -10.59 16.74 -1.60
N ALA A 209 -10.38 15.65 -2.35
CA ALA A 209 -9.28 14.72 -2.15
C ALA A 209 -7.92 15.39 -2.36
N VAL A 210 -7.77 16.26 -3.36
CA VAL A 210 -6.55 17.04 -3.58
C VAL A 210 -6.28 17.99 -2.41
N LEU A 211 -7.31 18.68 -1.89
CA LEU A 211 -7.17 19.53 -0.70
C LEU A 211 -6.83 18.72 0.55
N GLN A 212 -7.45 17.54 0.72
CA GLN A 212 -7.18 16.65 1.83
C GLN A 212 -5.78 16.05 1.74
N MET A 213 -5.28 15.71 0.55
CA MET A 213 -3.90 15.26 0.35
C MET A 213 -2.91 16.39 0.52
N ALA A 214 -3.25 17.62 0.13
CA ALA A 214 -2.39 18.78 0.29
C ALA A 214 -2.05 19.07 1.76
N LEU A 215 -2.93 18.73 2.71
CA LEU A 215 -2.70 18.98 4.13
C LEU A 215 -1.60 18.05 4.73
N PRO A 216 -1.69 16.71 4.66
CA PRO A 216 -0.59 15.81 5.01
C PRO A 216 0.68 16.09 4.22
N LEU A 217 0.57 16.46 2.94
CA LEU A 217 1.73 16.74 2.10
C LEU A 217 2.42 18.05 2.52
N ALA A 218 1.66 19.08 2.89
CA ALA A 218 2.18 20.33 3.44
C ALA A 218 2.85 20.08 4.80
N VAL A 219 2.22 19.30 5.68
CA VAL A 219 2.80 18.89 6.97
C VAL A 219 4.09 18.10 6.75
N PHE A 220 4.09 17.14 5.83
CA PHE A 220 5.27 16.36 5.46
C PHE A 220 6.39 17.25 4.92
N ILE A 221 6.10 18.17 3.99
CA ILE A 221 7.07 19.12 3.44
C ILE A 221 7.60 20.07 4.53
N PHE A 222 6.78 20.45 5.50
CA PHE A 222 7.20 21.32 6.60
C PHE A 222 8.04 20.57 7.64
N LEU A 223 7.75 19.28 7.85
CA LEU A 223 8.43 18.41 8.80
C LEU A 223 9.67 17.71 8.23
N GLN A 224 9.79 17.58 6.90
CA GLN A 224 10.92 16.91 6.24
C GLN A 224 12.27 17.56 6.62
N ARG A 225 12.29 18.88 6.87
CA ARG A 225 13.50 19.58 7.30
C ARG A 225 13.97 19.15 8.69
N TYR A 226 13.06 18.73 9.56
CA TYR A 226 13.40 18.20 10.89
C TYR A 226 13.79 16.72 10.81
N PHE A 227 13.13 15.96 9.93
CA PHE A 227 13.47 14.56 9.67
C PHE A 227 14.86 14.40 9.04
N VAL A 228 15.17 15.20 8.01
CA VAL A 228 16.50 15.21 7.36
C VAL A 228 17.58 15.65 8.33
N ARG A 229 17.34 16.70 9.14
CA ARG A 229 18.29 17.13 10.19
C ARG A 229 18.50 16.06 11.26
N GLY A 230 17.46 15.32 11.63
CA GLY A 230 17.55 14.22 12.59
C GLY A 230 18.47 13.10 12.10
N ILE A 231 18.34 12.69 10.83
CA ILE A 231 19.14 11.62 10.22
C ILE A 231 20.60 12.06 9.99
N THR A 232 20.86 13.31 9.64
CA THR A 232 22.23 13.81 9.41
C THR A 232 22.97 14.17 10.70
N SER A 233 22.27 14.42 11.81
CA SER A 233 22.92 14.78 13.09
C SER A 233 23.65 13.61 13.76
N GLY A 234 23.34 12.37 13.39
CA GLY A 234 24.02 11.17 13.89
C GLY A 234 25.31 10.80 13.13
N SER A 235 25.62 11.45 12.01
CA SER A 235 26.69 11.02 11.09
C SER A 235 27.98 11.86 11.15
N VAL A 236 28.09 12.83 12.05
CA VAL A 236 29.35 13.54 12.30
C VAL A 236 29.60 13.63 13.81
N LYS A 237 30.17 12.56 14.36
CA LYS A 237 31.13 12.68 15.47
C LYS A 237 32.52 12.54 14.87
N GLY A 238 33.08 13.70 14.52
CA GLY A 238 34.47 13.96 14.19
C GLY A 238 34.74 15.39 14.63
#